data_AF-A0A3M0XMV0-F1
#
_entry.id   AF-A0A3M0XMV0-F1
#
_cell.length_a   1.000
_cell.length_b   1.000
_cell.length_c   1.000
_cell.angle_alpha   90.00
_cell.angle_beta   90.00
_cell.angle_gamma   90.00
#
_symmetry.space_group_name_H-M   'P 1'
#
loop_
_entity.id
_entity.type
_entity.pdbx_description
1 polymer ?
#
loop_
_entity_poly.entity_id
_entity_poly.type
_entity_poly.pdbx_seq_one_letter_code
_entity_poly.pdbx_strand_id
1 'polypeptide(L)'
;GVKIAIPSCPYDAKGLLKTAIRDDDPVFFLESERMLGDRAHVPPEEYTIPFGKAELRRQGDACTLVSFGRPVNFCLEAWDELAGEGIECDLLDMRTIRPLDVQAIATSLRKTNRIVVVDQSWPFASIASEVIAQVVERLFDYLDAPPVRVNTDDVPTPYSKPLEQAYLPHKGKIVEAVKRTLGATV
;
A
#
# COMPACT_ATOMS: atom_id res chain seq x y z
N GLY A 1 -18.02 -0.86 15.66
CA GLY A 1 -16.90 0.12 15.49
C GLY A 1 -16.90 0.62 14.05
N VAL A 2 -15.99 1.50 13.62
CA VAL A 2 -15.93 1.91 12.19
C VAL A 2 -14.98 1.03 11.39
N LYS A 3 -15.33 0.74 10.12
CA LYS A 3 -14.53 0.01 9.14
C LYS A 3 -14.15 0.94 7.99
N ILE A 4 -12.97 0.77 7.39
CA ILE A 4 -12.48 1.64 6.31
C ILE A 4 -11.84 0.80 5.21
N ALA A 5 -12.39 0.91 3.99
CA ALA A 5 -11.93 0.25 2.77
C ALA A 5 -11.45 1.29 1.75
N ILE A 6 -10.34 0.97 1.07
CA ILE A 6 -9.68 1.81 0.07
C ILE A 6 -9.26 0.91 -1.11
N PRO A 7 -10.15 0.67 -2.10
CA PRO A 7 -9.86 -0.19 -3.24
C PRO A 7 -8.73 0.40 -4.10
N SER A 8 -7.92 -0.46 -4.71
CA SER A 8 -6.82 -0.07 -5.61
C SER A 8 -7.08 -0.35 -7.09
N CYS A 9 -8.09 -1.17 -7.41
CA CYS A 9 -8.45 -1.53 -8.78
C CYS A 9 -9.96 -1.83 -8.92
N PRO A 10 -10.49 -1.93 -10.17
CA PRO A 10 -11.91 -2.20 -10.40
C PRO A 10 -12.43 -3.52 -9.77
N TYR A 11 -11.60 -4.56 -9.74
CA TYR A 11 -11.97 -5.84 -9.10
C TYR A 11 -12.21 -5.66 -7.61
N ASP A 12 -11.31 -4.96 -6.93
CA ASP A 12 -11.39 -4.67 -5.50
C ASP A 12 -12.57 -3.75 -5.18
N ALA A 13 -12.79 -2.72 -6.01
CA ALA A 13 -13.90 -1.79 -5.84
C ALA A 13 -15.26 -2.51 -5.81
N LYS A 14 -15.53 -3.38 -6.80
CA LYS A 14 -16.77 -4.18 -6.83
C LYS A 14 -16.88 -5.08 -5.60
N GLY A 15 -15.84 -5.83 -5.28
CA GLY A 15 -15.87 -6.82 -4.20
C GLY A 15 -16.02 -6.19 -2.82
N LEU A 16 -15.26 -5.14 -2.52
CA LEU A 16 -15.27 -4.45 -1.22
C LEU A 16 -16.55 -3.61 -1.04
N LEU A 17 -17.06 -2.96 -2.09
CA LEU A 17 -18.30 -2.18 -1.98
C LEU A 17 -19.49 -3.10 -1.71
N LYS A 18 -19.52 -4.27 -2.34
CA LYS A 18 -20.52 -5.31 -2.08
C LYS A 18 -20.44 -5.86 -0.65
N THR A 19 -19.25 -5.96 -0.08
CA THR A 19 -19.07 -6.28 1.35
C THR A 19 -19.57 -5.13 2.22
N ALA A 20 -19.23 -3.89 1.88
CA ALA A 20 -19.63 -2.69 2.62
C ALA A 20 -21.15 -2.54 2.74
N ILE A 21 -21.88 -2.72 1.63
CA ILE A 21 -23.35 -2.61 1.60
C ILE A 21 -24.03 -3.69 2.45
N ARG A 22 -23.39 -4.86 2.61
CA ARG A 22 -23.94 -6.00 3.37
C ARG A 22 -23.54 -6.00 4.84
N ASP A 23 -22.63 -5.12 5.24
CA ASP A 23 -22.11 -5.07 6.59
C ASP A 23 -23.11 -4.32 7.49
N ASP A 24 -23.38 -4.87 8.68
CA ASP A 24 -24.31 -4.27 9.65
C ASP A 24 -23.69 -3.06 10.40
N ASP A 25 -22.37 -2.85 10.31
CA ASP A 25 -21.65 -1.72 10.90
C ASP A 25 -21.37 -0.59 9.88
N PRO A 26 -21.15 0.66 10.34
CA PRO A 26 -20.72 1.74 9.46
C PRO A 26 -19.37 1.48 8.76
N VAL A 27 -19.36 1.66 7.43
CA VAL A 27 -18.17 1.52 6.58
C VAL A 27 -17.87 2.84 5.86
N PHE A 28 -16.64 3.33 5.99
CA PHE A 28 -16.10 4.37 5.12
C PHE A 28 -15.47 3.71 3.89
N PHE A 29 -16.02 4.02 2.72
CA PHE A 29 -15.51 3.54 1.44
C PHE A 29 -14.83 4.70 0.71
N LEU A 30 -13.50 4.71 0.70
CA LEU A 30 -12.70 5.84 0.21
C LEU A 30 -12.17 5.51 -1.20
N GLU A 31 -12.79 6.09 -2.22
CA GLU A 31 -12.40 5.94 -3.62
C GLU A 31 -11.43 7.05 -4.05
N SER A 32 -10.62 6.78 -5.08
CA SER A 32 -9.84 7.82 -5.76
C SER A 32 -10.53 8.24 -7.04
N GLU A 33 -10.71 9.54 -7.22
CA GLU A 33 -11.27 10.14 -8.45
C GLU A 33 -10.40 9.83 -9.67
N ARG A 34 -9.08 9.73 -9.50
CA ARG A 34 -8.15 9.42 -10.59
C ARG A 34 -8.25 7.98 -11.09
N MET A 35 -8.87 7.08 -10.33
CA MET A 35 -9.01 5.68 -10.69
C MET A 35 -10.38 5.32 -11.28
N LEU A 36 -11.35 6.25 -11.28
CA LEU A 36 -12.69 5.99 -11.79
C LEU A 36 -12.71 5.59 -13.27
N GLY A 37 -11.70 6.01 -14.04
CA GLY A 37 -11.53 5.66 -15.45
C GLY A 37 -10.77 4.35 -15.71
N ASP A 38 -10.21 3.73 -14.68
CA ASP A 38 -9.36 2.55 -14.82
C ASP A 38 -10.17 1.34 -15.28
N ARG A 39 -9.57 0.53 -16.14
CA ARG A 39 -10.19 -0.68 -16.70
C ARG A 39 -9.38 -1.89 -16.30
N ALA A 40 -10.06 -2.89 -15.77
CA ALA A 40 -9.51 -4.21 -15.49
C ALA A 40 -10.57 -5.27 -15.78
N HIS A 41 -10.15 -6.53 -15.87
CA HIS A 41 -11.11 -7.62 -15.91
C HIS A 41 -11.86 -7.67 -14.57
N VAL A 42 -13.19 -7.58 -14.64
CA VAL A 42 -14.08 -7.72 -13.50
C VAL A 42 -15.07 -8.83 -13.82
N PRO A 43 -15.05 -9.95 -13.07
CA PRO A 43 -15.94 -11.06 -13.38
C PRO A 43 -17.42 -10.63 -13.28
N PRO A 44 -18.30 -11.08 -14.18
CA PRO A 44 -19.71 -10.70 -14.15
C PRO A 44 -20.43 -11.26 -12.90
N GLU A 45 -20.01 -12.43 -12.42
CA GLU A 45 -20.61 -13.10 -11.27
C GLU A 45 -20.51 -12.29 -9.98
N GLU A 46 -21.32 -12.69 -9.01
CA GLU A 46 -21.31 -12.10 -7.70
C GLU A 46 -20.11 -12.58 -6.88
N TYR A 47 -19.37 -11.64 -6.32
CA TYR A 47 -18.34 -11.90 -5.33
C TYR A 47 -18.28 -10.77 -4.30
N THR A 48 -17.68 -11.09 -3.16
CA THR A 48 -17.41 -10.17 -2.06
C THR A 48 -15.95 -10.35 -1.64
N ILE A 49 -15.30 -9.26 -1.22
CA ILE A 49 -13.95 -9.33 -0.65
C ILE A 49 -14.07 -9.05 0.85
N PRO A 50 -13.66 -9.98 1.72
CA PRO A 50 -13.72 -9.77 3.16
C PRO A 50 -12.82 -8.60 3.58
N PHE A 51 -13.28 -7.79 4.54
CA PHE A 51 -12.44 -6.77 5.16
C PHE A 51 -11.35 -7.36 6.04
N GLY A 52 -10.25 -6.62 6.22
CA GLY A 52 -9.09 -7.08 6.98
C GLY A 52 -8.31 -8.18 6.26
N LYS A 53 -8.39 -8.23 4.92
CA LYS A 53 -7.67 -9.18 4.08
C LYS A 53 -6.89 -8.45 2.98
N ALA A 54 -5.59 -8.39 3.17
CA ALA A 54 -4.68 -7.87 2.14
C ALA A 54 -4.55 -8.85 0.97
N GLU A 55 -4.18 -8.34 -0.20
CA GLU A 55 -3.81 -9.13 -1.37
C GLU A 55 -2.31 -9.03 -1.61
N LEU A 56 -1.68 -10.19 -1.86
CA LEU A 56 -0.32 -10.22 -2.38
C LEU A 56 -0.35 -10.05 -3.90
N ARG A 57 -0.02 -8.84 -4.38
CA ARG A 57 -0.05 -8.47 -5.80
C ARG A 57 1.15 -8.95 -6.60
N ARG A 58 2.31 -9.00 -5.93
CA ARG A 58 3.58 -9.50 -6.46
C ARG A 58 4.31 -10.23 -5.36
N GLN A 59 4.96 -11.32 -5.72
CA GLN A 59 5.78 -12.08 -4.80
C GLN A 59 7.25 -11.74 -5.02
N GLY A 60 7.99 -11.62 -3.92
CA GLY A 60 9.44 -11.44 -3.91
C GLY A 60 9.99 -11.70 -2.51
N ASP A 61 11.28 -11.43 -2.31
CA ASP A 61 11.97 -11.64 -1.03
C ASP A 61 12.89 -10.47 -0.62
N ALA A 62 13.08 -9.47 -1.48
CA ALA A 62 14.00 -8.37 -1.20
C ALA A 62 13.47 -7.39 -0.13
N CYS A 63 12.18 -7.06 -0.20
CA CYS A 63 11.53 -6.10 0.69
C CYS A 63 10.01 -6.31 0.70
N THR A 64 9.37 -6.14 1.86
CA THR A 64 7.91 -6.06 1.97
C THR A 64 7.46 -4.65 1.60
N LEU A 65 6.70 -4.51 0.53
CA LEU A 65 6.15 -3.23 0.08
C LEU A 65 4.66 -3.18 0.41
N VAL A 66 4.26 -2.30 1.33
CA VAL A 66 2.86 -2.19 1.80
C VAL A 66 2.23 -0.93 1.22
N SER A 67 1.05 -1.05 0.63
CA SER A 67 0.27 0.10 0.17
C SER A 67 -1.23 -0.19 0.13
N PHE A 68 -2.03 0.82 -0.21
CA PHE A 68 -3.49 0.74 -0.35
C PHE A 68 -3.99 1.88 -1.24
N GLY A 69 -5.12 1.68 -1.92
CA GLY A 69 -5.66 2.67 -2.84
C GLY A 69 -4.76 2.93 -4.05
N ARG A 70 -4.83 4.14 -4.60
CA ARG A 70 -4.11 4.55 -5.81
C ARG A 70 -2.59 4.30 -5.78
N PRO A 71 -1.87 4.52 -4.67
CA PRO A 71 -0.42 4.27 -4.62
C PRO A 71 0.01 2.83 -4.89
N VAL A 72 -0.89 1.85 -4.81
CA VAL A 72 -0.60 0.47 -5.24
C VAL A 72 -0.17 0.44 -6.71
N ASN A 73 -0.76 1.29 -7.56
CA ASN A 73 -0.36 1.40 -8.98
C ASN A 73 1.06 1.95 -9.13
N PHE A 74 1.46 2.94 -8.30
CA PHE A 74 2.84 3.43 -8.29
C PHE A 74 3.83 2.39 -7.74
N CYS A 75 3.38 1.54 -6.81
CA CYS A 75 4.15 0.42 -6.30
C CYS A 75 4.36 -0.65 -7.38
N LEU A 76 3.35 -0.93 -8.21
CA LEU A 76 3.47 -1.85 -9.35
C LEU A 76 4.50 -1.33 -10.36
N GLU A 77 4.44 -0.03 -10.70
CA GLU A 77 5.44 0.59 -11.58
C GLU A 77 6.87 0.53 -10.99
N ALA A 78 7.02 0.74 -9.68
CA ALA A 78 8.30 0.64 -8.99
C ALA A 78 8.80 -0.81 -8.93
N TRP A 79 7.89 -1.76 -8.74
CA TRP A 79 8.20 -3.18 -8.74
C TRP A 79 8.75 -3.63 -10.09
N ASP A 80 8.14 -3.22 -11.20
CA ASP A 80 8.61 -3.59 -12.55
C ASP A 80 10.03 -3.05 -12.82
N GLU A 81 10.36 -1.84 -12.35
CA GLU A 81 11.71 -1.26 -12.46
C GLU A 81 12.74 -2.00 -11.60
N LEU A 82 12.40 -2.26 -10.33
CA LEU A 82 13.26 -3.00 -9.39
C LEU A 82 13.49 -4.44 -9.84
N ALA A 83 12.47 -5.12 -10.38
CA ALA A 83 12.58 -6.48 -10.91
C ALA A 83 13.54 -6.54 -12.10
N GLY A 84 13.61 -5.49 -12.93
CA GLY A 84 14.62 -5.35 -13.98
C GLY A 84 16.06 -5.30 -13.47
N GLU A 85 16.26 -4.97 -12.20
CA GLU A 85 17.55 -4.99 -11.49
C GLU A 85 17.74 -6.25 -10.62
N GLY A 86 16.80 -7.21 -10.67
CA GLY A 86 16.81 -8.41 -9.83
C GLY A 86 16.34 -8.18 -8.39
N ILE A 87 15.66 -7.06 -8.11
CA ILE A 87 15.10 -6.74 -6.80
C ILE A 87 13.59 -6.99 -6.83
N GLU A 88 13.17 -8.17 -6.39
CA GLU A 88 11.75 -8.53 -6.35
C GLU A 88 11.16 -8.28 -4.96
N CYS A 89 10.19 -7.37 -4.87
CA CYS A 89 9.52 -7.06 -3.60
C CYS A 89 8.23 -7.88 -3.43
N ASP A 90 7.89 -8.15 -2.18
CA ASP A 90 6.61 -8.73 -1.80
C ASP A 90 5.59 -7.58 -1.63
N LEU A 91 4.76 -7.35 -2.66
CA LEU A 91 3.85 -6.20 -2.70
C LEU A 91 2.48 -6.55 -2.14
N LEU A 92 2.16 -5.98 -0.98
CA LEU A 92 0.89 -6.10 -0.29
C LEU A 92 -0.01 -4.89 -0.59
N ASP A 93 -1.17 -5.17 -1.15
CA ASP A 93 -2.29 -4.25 -1.24
C ASP A 93 -3.24 -4.51 -0.06
N MET A 94 -3.29 -3.58 0.88
CA MET A 94 -4.00 -3.81 2.13
C MET A 94 -5.51 -3.88 1.95
N ARG A 95 -6.08 -3.25 0.91
CA ARG A 95 -7.53 -3.11 0.61
C ARG A 95 -8.37 -2.41 1.69
N THR A 96 -8.09 -2.67 2.96
CA THR A 96 -8.70 -2.10 4.14
C THR A 96 -7.64 -1.63 5.12
N ILE A 97 -7.81 -0.43 5.65
CA ILE A 97 -6.93 0.14 6.68
C ILE A 97 -7.52 -0.03 8.09
N ARG A 98 -8.81 -0.36 8.18
CA ARG A 98 -9.48 -0.70 9.44
C ARG A 98 -10.57 -1.75 9.21
N PRO A 99 -10.41 -2.99 9.72
CA PRO A 99 -9.21 -3.51 10.38
C PRO A 99 -8.02 -3.66 9.40
N LEU A 100 -6.81 -3.47 9.91
CA LEU A 100 -5.57 -3.69 9.16
C LEU A 100 -5.16 -5.17 9.22
N ASP A 101 -4.76 -5.76 8.09
CA ASP A 101 -4.27 -7.14 8.05
C ASP A 101 -2.79 -7.25 8.49
N VAL A 102 -2.56 -7.09 9.79
CA VAL A 102 -1.21 -7.16 10.38
C VAL A 102 -0.57 -8.54 10.18
N GLN A 103 -1.37 -9.61 10.03
CA GLN A 103 -0.84 -10.96 9.82
C GLN A 103 -0.25 -11.13 8.42
N ALA A 104 -0.85 -10.54 7.39
CA ALA A 104 -0.26 -10.51 6.05
C ALA A 104 1.09 -9.77 6.06
N ILE A 105 1.15 -8.59 6.70
CA ILE A 105 2.39 -7.82 6.87
C ILE A 105 3.44 -8.66 7.61
N ALA A 106 3.07 -9.31 8.72
CA ALA A 106 3.97 -10.15 9.49
C ALA A 106 4.52 -11.33 8.68
N THR A 107 3.66 -11.99 7.90
CA THR A 107 4.06 -13.14 7.07
C THR A 107 5.08 -12.71 6.02
N SER A 108 4.84 -11.59 5.35
CA SER A 108 5.76 -11.01 4.36
C SER A 108 7.07 -10.56 5.02
N LEU A 109 7.00 -9.82 6.12
CA LEU A 109 8.18 -9.25 6.77
C LEU A 109 9.14 -10.30 7.31
N ARG A 110 8.63 -11.42 7.84
CA ARG A 110 9.48 -12.53 8.30
C ARG A 110 10.32 -13.17 7.18
N LYS A 111 9.87 -13.03 5.93
CA LYS A 111 10.59 -13.52 4.74
C LYS A 111 11.60 -12.49 4.22
N THR A 112 11.23 -11.20 4.23
CA THR A 112 11.99 -10.14 3.55
C THR A 112 12.93 -9.35 4.46
N ASN A 113 12.65 -9.37 5.77
CA ASN A 113 13.35 -8.66 6.84
C ASN A 113 13.41 -7.13 6.69
N ARG A 114 12.69 -6.56 5.72
CA ARG A 114 12.70 -5.13 5.38
C ARG A 114 11.31 -4.70 4.97
N ILE A 115 10.96 -3.45 5.25
CA ILE A 115 9.64 -2.92 4.89
C ILE A 115 9.69 -1.48 4.41
N VAL A 116 8.94 -1.22 3.34
CA VAL A 116 8.60 0.12 2.86
C VAL A 116 7.07 0.25 2.87
N VAL A 117 6.54 1.33 3.44
CA VAL A 117 5.10 1.62 3.43
C VAL A 117 4.82 2.86 2.58
N VAL A 118 3.96 2.73 1.58
CA VAL A 118 3.59 3.80 0.65
C VAL A 118 2.16 4.24 0.90
N ASP A 119 1.99 5.52 1.25
CA ASP A 119 0.73 6.12 1.68
C ASP A 119 0.58 7.52 1.05
N GLN A 120 -0.52 7.80 0.35
CA GLN A 120 -0.76 9.12 -0.29
C GLN A 120 -1.29 10.19 0.66
N SER A 121 -1.22 9.95 1.97
CA SER A 121 -1.51 10.93 3.00
C SER A 121 -0.24 11.68 3.40
N TRP A 122 -0.42 12.83 4.08
CA TRP A 122 0.66 13.50 4.82
C TRP A 122 1.37 12.52 5.76
N PRO A 123 2.66 12.73 6.07
CA PRO A 123 3.42 11.78 6.88
C PRO A 123 3.02 11.78 8.36
N PHE A 124 2.49 12.88 8.90
CA PHE A 124 2.08 12.96 10.31
C PHE A 124 0.71 12.31 10.53
N ALA A 125 0.61 11.44 11.55
CA ALA A 125 -0.62 10.73 11.92
C ALA A 125 -1.26 9.90 10.79
N SER A 126 -0.43 9.37 9.91
CA SER A 126 -0.84 8.60 8.73
C SER A 126 -1.02 7.12 9.02
N ILE A 127 -1.63 6.39 8.07
CA ILE A 127 -1.73 4.92 8.19
C ILE A 127 -0.36 4.28 8.10
N ALA A 128 0.57 4.87 7.32
CA ALA A 128 1.95 4.42 7.33
C ALA A 128 2.57 4.48 8.75
N SER A 129 2.21 5.49 9.56
CA SER A 129 2.71 5.59 10.95
C SER A 129 2.19 4.44 11.82
N GLU A 130 0.91 4.10 11.69
CA GLU A 130 0.30 2.96 12.39
C GLU A 130 0.90 1.62 11.95
N VAL A 131 1.12 1.42 10.65
CA VAL A 131 1.78 0.20 10.13
C VAL A 131 3.17 0.03 10.76
N ILE A 132 3.97 1.10 10.79
CA ILE A 132 5.30 1.05 11.41
C ILE A 132 5.21 0.77 12.91
N ALA A 133 4.27 1.37 13.63
CA ALA A 133 4.07 1.08 15.04
C ALA A 133 3.75 -0.41 15.27
N GLN A 134 2.79 -0.97 14.53
CA GLN A 134 2.44 -2.40 14.62
C GLN A 134 3.62 -3.32 14.29
N VAL A 135 4.45 -2.94 13.31
CA VAL A 135 5.66 -3.69 12.94
C VAL A 135 6.70 -3.64 14.03
N VAL A 136 7.03 -2.45 14.55
CA VAL A 136 8.04 -2.31 15.61
C VAL A 136 7.59 -2.96 16.91
N GLU A 137 6.32 -2.84 17.30
CA GLU A 137 5.81 -3.44 18.54
C GLU A 137 5.81 -4.98 18.51
N ARG A 138 5.65 -5.60 17.33
CA ARG A 138 5.38 -7.05 17.22
C ARG A 138 6.45 -7.84 16.48
N LEU A 139 7.25 -7.19 15.65
CA LEU A 139 8.11 -7.82 14.64
C LEU A 139 9.51 -7.20 14.59
N PHE A 140 9.90 -6.41 15.60
CA PHE A 140 11.19 -5.73 15.63
C PHE A 140 12.37 -6.66 15.37
N ASP A 141 12.36 -7.86 15.96
CA ASP A 141 13.45 -8.85 15.82
C ASP A 141 13.64 -9.38 14.39
N TYR A 142 12.67 -9.15 13.49
CA TYR A 142 12.77 -9.55 12.08
C TYR A 142 13.32 -8.43 11.19
N LEU A 143 13.54 -7.22 11.69
CA LEU A 143 13.99 -6.08 10.90
C LEU A 143 15.51 -6.04 10.79
N ASP A 144 16.02 -6.17 9.56
CA ASP A 144 17.43 -5.99 9.22
C ASP A 144 17.78 -4.52 8.90
N ALA A 145 16.76 -3.69 8.68
CA ALA A 145 16.91 -2.27 8.38
C ALA A 145 15.75 -1.46 9.00
N PRO A 146 15.96 -0.16 9.29
CA PRO A 146 14.89 0.72 9.73
C PRO A 146 13.74 0.74 8.71
N PRO A 147 12.47 0.60 9.16
CA PRO A 147 11.32 0.75 8.28
C PRO A 147 11.29 2.12 7.60
N VAL A 148 10.94 2.15 6.30
CA VAL A 148 10.87 3.39 5.53
C VAL A 148 9.42 3.69 5.15
N ARG A 149 9.05 4.97 5.18
CA ARG A 149 7.74 5.46 4.73
C ARG A 149 7.92 6.36 3.51
N VAL A 150 7.06 6.17 2.53
CA VAL A 150 6.92 7.07 1.37
C VAL A 150 5.53 7.68 1.44
N ASN A 151 5.49 8.94 1.86
CA ASN A 151 4.29 9.74 1.98
C ASN A 151 4.25 10.83 0.90
N THR A 152 3.17 11.62 0.87
CA THR A 152 3.28 12.95 0.26
C THR A 152 4.25 13.81 1.09
N ASP A 153 4.68 14.93 0.52
CA ASP A 153 5.40 15.94 1.31
C ASP A 153 4.45 16.56 2.36
N ASP A 154 4.98 17.07 3.48
CA ASP A 154 4.19 17.63 4.58
C ASP A 154 3.81 19.09 4.34
N VAL A 155 3.10 19.33 3.24
CA VAL A 155 2.65 20.64 2.77
C VAL A 155 1.25 20.54 2.15
N PRO A 156 0.47 21.63 2.10
CA PRO A 156 -0.76 21.67 1.31
C PRO A 156 -0.50 21.31 -0.17
N THR A 157 -1.41 20.55 -0.77
CA THR A 157 -1.29 20.12 -2.16
C THR A 157 -1.08 21.31 -3.10
N PRO A 158 0.04 21.35 -3.85
CA PRO A 158 0.32 22.45 -4.76
C PRO A 158 -0.51 22.32 -6.05
N TYR A 159 -0.94 23.47 -6.60
CA TYR A 159 -1.71 23.51 -7.85
C TYR A 159 -0.86 23.27 -9.11
N SER A 160 0.40 23.71 -9.09
CA SER A 160 1.31 23.60 -10.23
C SER A 160 1.63 22.14 -10.53
N LYS A 161 1.41 21.68 -11.77
CA LYS A 161 1.61 20.26 -12.15
C LYS A 161 2.99 19.71 -11.78
N PRO A 162 4.12 20.38 -12.06
CA PRO A 162 5.43 19.88 -11.63
C PRO A 162 5.57 19.73 -10.12
N LEU A 163 4.97 20.66 -9.36
CA LEU A 163 4.99 20.59 -7.89
C LEU A 163 4.06 19.50 -7.36
N GLU A 164 2.89 19.28 -7.97
CA GLU A 164 1.97 18.19 -7.60
C GLU A 164 2.65 16.83 -7.82
N GLN A 165 3.36 16.67 -8.94
CA GLN A 165 4.10 15.45 -9.24
C GLN A 165 5.24 15.19 -8.24
N ALA A 166 5.97 16.24 -7.87
CA ALA A 166 7.02 16.14 -6.85
C ALA A 166 6.45 15.89 -5.44
N TYR A 167 5.27 16.44 -5.14
CA TYR A 167 4.58 16.31 -3.86
C TYR A 167 4.07 14.87 -3.60
N LEU A 168 3.48 14.23 -4.62
CA LEU A 168 2.89 12.90 -4.48
C LEU A 168 3.95 11.80 -4.33
N PRO A 169 3.61 10.64 -3.71
CA PRO A 169 4.35 9.41 -3.94
C PRO A 169 4.39 9.10 -5.44
N HIS A 170 5.55 8.65 -5.92
CA HIS A 170 5.73 8.22 -7.30
C HIS A 170 6.80 7.13 -7.37
N LYS A 171 6.85 6.42 -8.50
CA LYS A 171 7.79 5.33 -8.77
C LYS A 171 9.21 5.60 -8.24
N GLY A 172 9.84 6.71 -8.65
CA GLY A 172 11.19 7.07 -8.23
C GLY A 172 11.41 7.13 -6.70
N LYS A 173 10.53 7.78 -5.94
CA LYS A 173 10.61 7.83 -4.45
C LYS A 173 10.51 6.43 -3.85
N ILE A 174 9.69 5.55 -4.44
CA ILE A 174 9.49 4.18 -3.96
C ILE A 174 10.72 3.31 -4.25
N VAL A 175 11.28 3.38 -5.48
CA VAL A 175 12.52 2.68 -5.86
C VAL A 175 13.67 3.08 -4.93
N GLU A 176 13.84 4.38 -4.70
CA GLU A 176 14.87 4.90 -3.78
C GLU A 176 14.67 4.38 -2.36
N ALA A 177 13.44 4.39 -1.84
CA ALA A 177 13.12 3.88 -0.51
C ALA A 177 13.46 2.38 -0.37
N VAL A 178 13.13 1.56 -1.36
CA VAL A 178 13.47 0.13 -1.37
C VAL A 178 14.99 -0.05 -1.37
N LYS A 179 15.70 0.60 -2.30
CA LYS A 179 17.17 0.52 -2.40
C LYS A 179 17.87 0.95 -1.11
N ARG A 180 17.34 1.98 -0.44
CA ARG A 180 17.82 2.44 0.86
C ARG A 180 17.73 1.36 1.94
N THR A 181 16.66 0.56 1.96
CA THR A 181 16.54 -0.57 2.93
C THR A 181 17.54 -1.70 2.65
N LEU A 182 18.02 -1.83 1.41
CA LEU A 182 18.99 -2.83 0.99
C LEU A 182 20.45 -2.38 1.20
N GLY A 183 20.67 -1.15 1.69
CA GLY A 183 22.02 -0.59 1.84
C GLY A 183 22.69 -0.23 0.52
N ALA A 184 21.94 -0.17 -0.59
CA ALA A 184 22.45 0.37 -1.84
C ALA A 184 22.59 1.89 -1.67
N THR A 185 23.82 2.39 -1.83
CA THR A 185 24.11 3.83 -1.77
C THR A 185 23.28 4.54 -2.83
N VAL A 186 22.44 5.48 -2.40
CA VAL A 186 21.67 6.39 -3.27
C VAL A 186 22.59 7.50 -3.78
#